data_AF-A0A940LD49-F1
#
_entry.id   AF-A0A940LD49-F1
#
_cell.length_a   1.000
_cell.length_b   1.000
_cell.length_c   1.000
_cell.angle_alpha   90.00
_cell.angle_beta   90.00
_cell.angle_gamma   90.00
#
_symmetry.space_group_name_H-M   'P 1'
#
loop_
_entity.id
_entity.type
_entity.pdbx_description
1 polymer ?
#
loop_
_entity_poly.entity_id
_entity_poly.type
_entity_poly.pdbx_seq_one_letter_code
_entity_poly.pdbx_strand_id
1 'polypeptide(L)'
;MIKYLVIIFFSLCSLVSFSQSDTTCVSRSSLPQAGVKATIKGYSFTNELDVRRSFFRKNFSLALSDSSYAIVGFEFYYNSEEGVAYRGMVCDEDVFIAKYPFFSSLKEGGFFEFTNITIEKAGIKFHTPNFLVFPVD
;
A
#
# COMPACT_ATOMS: atom_id res chain seq x y z
N MET A 1 31.80 -43.70 39.73
CA MET A 1 32.20 -42.72 38.70
C MET A 1 31.29 -42.88 37.49
N ILE A 2 30.22 -42.09 37.38
CA ILE A 2 29.29 -42.13 36.24
C ILE A 2 29.57 -40.90 35.38
N LYS A 3 29.97 -41.14 34.13
CA LYS A 3 30.22 -40.11 33.10
C LYS A 3 28.86 -39.73 32.49
N TYR A 4 28.43 -38.48 32.64
CA TYR A 4 27.23 -37.97 31.99
C TYR A 4 27.54 -37.61 30.53
N LEU A 5 26.87 -38.29 29.61
CA LEU A 5 26.85 -38.00 28.18
C LEU A 5 25.73 -36.98 27.92
N VAL A 6 26.08 -35.72 27.68
CA VAL A 6 25.12 -34.68 27.31
C VAL A 6 24.87 -34.77 25.81
N ILE A 7 23.68 -35.24 25.42
CA ILE A 7 23.21 -35.23 24.02
C ILE A 7 22.49 -33.91 23.79
N ILE A 8 23.15 -32.99 23.07
CA ILE A 8 22.54 -31.72 22.64
C ILE A 8 21.72 -32.00 21.38
N PHE A 9 20.40 -32.06 21.55
CA PHE A 9 19.43 -32.16 20.46
C PHE A 9 19.35 -30.79 19.78
N PHE A 10 20.11 -30.61 18.69
CA PHE A 10 19.96 -29.46 17.81
C PHE A 10 18.63 -29.59 17.07
N SER A 11 17.58 -29.00 17.64
CA SER A 11 16.32 -28.76 16.95
C SER A 11 16.60 -27.84 15.77
N LEU A 12 16.64 -28.44 14.58
CA LEU A 12 16.58 -27.75 13.29
C LEU A 12 15.24 -27.01 13.23
N CYS A 13 15.21 -25.80 13.78
CA CYS A 13 14.19 -24.83 13.44
C CYS A 13 14.33 -24.57 11.94
N SER A 14 13.44 -25.21 11.18
CA SER A 14 13.15 -24.90 9.80
C SER A 14 12.92 -23.40 9.68
N LEU A 15 13.92 -22.69 9.16
CA LEU A 15 13.78 -21.32 8.70
C LEU A 15 12.69 -21.35 7.63
N VAL A 16 11.50 -20.88 8.00
CA VAL A 16 10.44 -20.61 7.04
C VAL A 16 10.98 -19.49 6.17
N SER A 17 11.42 -19.84 4.97
CA SER A 17 11.91 -18.92 3.95
C SER A 17 10.91 -17.79 3.79
N PHE A 18 11.41 -16.56 3.96
CA PHE A 18 10.62 -15.34 3.88
C PHE A 18 9.83 -15.26 2.58
N SER A 19 8.54 -14.97 2.77
CA SER A 19 7.53 -14.60 1.81
C SER A 19 8.11 -13.86 0.61
N GLN A 20 7.92 -14.41 -0.59
CA GLN A 20 7.76 -13.55 -1.76
C GLN A 20 6.61 -12.60 -1.39
N SER A 21 6.87 -11.29 -1.37
CA SER A 21 5.81 -10.30 -1.17
C SER A 21 4.77 -10.58 -2.25
N ASP A 22 3.61 -11.05 -1.82
CA ASP A 22 2.57 -11.57 -2.69
C ASP A 22 2.05 -10.43 -3.59
N THR A 23 2.64 -10.29 -4.79
CA THR A 23 2.26 -9.26 -5.76
C THR A 23 0.94 -9.58 -6.46
N THR A 24 0.24 -10.63 -6.06
CA THR A 24 -0.99 -11.10 -6.71
C THR A 24 -2.22 -10.23 -6.39
N CYS A 25 -2.14 -9.36 -5.38
CA CYS A 25 -3.26 -8.52 -4.98
C CYS A 25 -3.57 -7.40 -6.00
N VAL A 26 -2.55 -6.90 -6.71
CA VAL A 26 -2.71 -5.87 -7.74
C VAL A 26 -2.75 -6.49 -9.13
N SER A 27 -3.83 -6.27 -9.87
CA SER A 27 -3.92 -6.69 -11.26
C SER A 27 -3.32 -5.63 -12.19
N ARG A 28 -2.20 -5.95 -12.86
CA ARG A 28 -1.63 -5.09 -13.91
C ARG A 28 -2.25 -5.32 -15.29
N SER A 29 -3.04 -6.39 -15.45
CA SER A 29 -3.85 -6.60 -16.64
C SER A 29 -5.02 -5.62 -16.71
N SER A 30 -5.52 -5.36 -17.92
CA SER A 30 -6.70 -4.52 -18.12
C SER A 30 -7.92 -5.14 -17.42
N LEU A 31 -8.39 -4.50 -16.36
CA LEU A 31 -9.68 -4.78 -15.76
C LEU A 31 -10.73 -3.79 -16.28
N PRO A 32 -12.02 -4.15 -16.26
CA PRO A 32 -13.09 -3.19 -16.48
C PRO A 32 -12.99 -2.03 -15.49
N GLN A 33 -13.32 -0.81 -15.94
CA GLN A 33 -13.39 0.36 -15.08
C GLN A 33 -14.73 0.38 -14.34
N ALA A 34 -14.69 0.44 -13.02
CA ALA A 34 -15.85 0.78 -12.21
C ALA A 34 -15.85 2.30 -12.03
N GLY A 35 -16.98 2.98 -12.29
CA GLY A 35 -17.13 4.43 -12.06
C GLY A 35 -17.07 4.85 -10.57
N VAL A 36 -16.47 4.01 -9.73
CA VAL A 36 -16.22 4.21 -8.30
C VAL A 36 -14.92 4.99 -8.17
N LYS A 37 -14.87 5.97 -7.28
CA LYS A 37 -13.67 6.75 -6.98
C LYS A 37 -13.02 6.27 -5.68
N ALA A 38 -11.70 6.35 -5.61
CA ALA A 38 -10.94 6.18 -4.38
C ALA A 38 -10.43 7.53 -3.84
N THR A 39 -10.17 7.60 -2.54
CA THR A 39 -9.48 8.72 -1.87
C THR A 39 -8.88 8.25 -0.54
N ILE A 40 -8.13 9.09 0.16
CA ILE A 40 -7.71 8.83 1.54
C ILE A 40 -8.93 8.97 2.46
N LYS A 41 -9.16 7.97 3.33
CA LYS A 41 -10.30 7.97 4.26
C LYS A 41 -10.33 9.25 5.11
N GLY A 42 -11.47 9.93 5.07
CA GLY A 42 -11.68 11.22 5.74
C GLY A 42 -11.47 12.45 4.84
N TYR A 43 -11.10 12.26 3.58
CA TYR A 43 -10.99 13.31 2.57
C TYR A 43 -12.07 13.19 1.49
N SER A 44 -12.23 14.25 0.70
CA SER A 44 -13.17 14.30 -0.42
C SER A 44 -12.75 13.39 -1.57
N PHE A 45 -13.74 12.91 -2.34
CA PHE A 45 -13.52 12.12 -3.56
C PHE A 45 -13.20 13.02 -4.76
N THR A 46 -11.97 13.52 -4.80
CA THR A 46 -11.40 14.36 -5.86
C THR A 46 -10.21 13.66 -6.52
N ASN A 47 -9.85 14.07 -7.73
CA ASN A 47 -8.69 13.51 -8.44
C ASN A 47 -7.36 14.07 -7.89
N GLU A 48 -7.42 15.18 -7.16
CA GLU A 48 -6.28 15.87 -6.56
C GLU A 48 -6.64 16.25 -5.14
N LEU A 49 -5.71 16.01 -4.21
CA LEU A 49 -5.95 16.18 -2.79
C LEU A 49 -4.77 16.85 -2.10
N ASP A 50 -5.04 17.96 -1.41
CA ASP A 50 -4.07 18.56 -0.51
C ASP A 50 -4.17 17.91 0.87
N VAL A 51 -3.06 17.34 1.34
CA VAL A 51 -2.98 16.64 2.62
C VAL A 51 -1.85 17.22 3.44
N ARG A 52 -2.12 17.57 4.70
CA ARG A 52 -1.08 18.04 5.61
C ARG A 52 0.04 17.01 5.70
N ARG A 53 1.30 17.44 5.54
CA ARG A 53 2.47 16.54 5.58
C ARG A 53 2.55 15.73 6.87
N SER A 54 2.10 16.29 8.00
CA SER A 54 2.00 15.60 9.28
C SER A 54 1.05 14.38 9.29
N PHE A 55 0.08 14.33 8.36
CA PHE A 55 -0.81 13.18 8.17
C PHE A 55 -0.03 11.90 7.81
N PHE A 56 1.03 12.01 7.00
CA PHE A 56 1.84 10.88 6.57
C PHE A 56 2.78 10.33 7.66
N ARG A 57 2.68 10.84 8.90
CA ARG A 57 3.38 10.29 10.06
C ARG A 57 2.59 9.19 10.77
N LYS A 58 1.36 8.90 10.33
CA LYS A 58 0.48 7.86 10.89
C LYS A 58 -0.06 6.97 9.77
N ASN A 59 -0.44 5.75 10.14
CA ASN A 59 -1.15 4.84 9.24
C ASN A 59 -2.43 5.50 8.73
N PHE A 60 -2.80 5.16 7.50
CA PHE A 60 -4.02 5.65 6.87
C PHE A 60 -4.62 4.57 5.98
N SER A 61 -5.88 4.75 5.60
CA SER A 61 -6.58 3.81 4.71
C SER A 61 -7.11 4.58 3.50
N LEU A 62 -7.28 3.88 2.39
CA LEU A 62 -8.11 4.38 1.30
C LEU A 62 -9.59 4.11 1.58
N ALA A 63 -10.46 4.88 0.94
CA ALA A 63 -11.90 4.69 0.96
C ALA A 63 -12.45 4.77 -0.47
N LEU A 64 -13.57 4.09 -0.71
CA LEU A 64 -14.28 4.10 -1.98
C LEU A 64 -15.56 4.92 -1.89
N SER A 65 -15.95 5.56 -2.98
CA SER A 65 -17.20 6.34 -3.06
C SER A 65 -18.45 5.46 -3.01
N ASP A 66 -18.30 4.17 -3.29
CA ASP A 66 -19.31 3.12 -3.15
C ASP A 66 -18.75 2.01 -2.24
N SER A 67 -19.31 1.91 -1.04
CA SER A 67 -18.89 0.94 -0.02
C SER A 67 -19.34 -0.51 -0.31
N SER A 68 -20.07 -0.74 -1.39
CA SER A 68 -20.40 -2.11 -1.85
C SER A 68 -19.23 -2.81 -2.54
N TYR A 69 -18.14 -2.09 -2.80
CA TYR A 69 -16.87 -2.63 -3.28
C TYR A 69 -15.84 -2.70 -2.14
N ALA A 70 -14.90 -3.64 -2.25
CA ALA A 70 -13.73 -3.71 -1.38
C ALA A 70 -12.46 -3.36 -2.18
N ILE A 71 -11.46 -2.75 -1.54
CA ILE A 71 -10.15 -2.55 -2.14
C ILE A 71 -9.34 -3.84 -2.00
N VAL A 72 -8.85 -4.37 -3.11
CA VAL A 72 -7.99 -5.57 -3.13
C VAL A 72 -6.53 -5.17 -2.94
N GLY A 73 -6.13 -4.06 -3.57
CA GLY A 73 -4.79 -3.52 -3.48
C GLY A 73 -4.57 -2.40 -4.48
N PHE A 74 -3.45 -1.71 -4.33
CA PHE A 74 -3.07 -0.60 -5.18
C PHE A 74 -1.56 -0.39 -5.20
N GLU A 75 -1.11 0.39 -6.18
CA GLU A 75 0.25 0.92 -6.23
C GLU A 75 0.21 2.40 -5.91
N PHE A 76 1.28 2.90 -5.30
CA PHE A 76 1.49 4.33 -5.19
C PHE A 76 2.93 4.68 -5.56
N TYR A 77 3.09 5.85 -6.15
CA TYR A 77 4.38 6.41 -6.53
C TYR A 77 4.55 7.71 -5.77
N TYR A 78 5.74 7.94 -5.23
CA TYR A 78 6.11 9.25 -4.72
C TYR A 78 7.06 9.90 -5.73
N ASN A 79 6.62 11.03 -6.27
CA ASN A 79 7.34 11.82 -7.25
C ASN A 79 7.87 13.09 -6.59
N SER A 80 9.12 13.42 -6.82
CA SER A 80 9.71 14.72 -6.50
C SER A 80 10.12 15.42 -7.79
N GLU A 81 10.58 16.67 -7.68
CA GLU A 81 11.17 17.40 -8.83
C GLU A 81 12.37 16.67 -9.45
N GLU A 82 13.02 15.77 -8.70
CA GLU A 82 14.13 14.92 -9.15
C GLU A 82 13.66 13.63 -9.86
N GLY A 83 12.34 13.38 -9.94
CA GLY A 83 11.74 12.22 -10.60
C GLY A 83 10.98 11.27 -9.67
N VAL A 84 10.71 10.04 -10.15
CA VAL A 84 10.07 8.98 -9.34
C VAL A 84 11.04 8.56 -8.24
N ALA A 85 10.80 9.02 -7.02
CA ALA A 85 11.66 8.76 -5.87
C ALA A 85 11.31 7.43 -5.18
N TYR A 86 10.06 6.97 -5.28
CA TYR A 86 9.65 5.72 -4.65
C TYR A 86 8.43 5.08 -5.33
N ARG A 87 8.35 3.74 -5.24
CA ARG A 87 7.20 2.95 -5.62
C ARG A 87 6.81 2.00 -4.49
N GLY A 88 5.57 2.07 -4.05
CA GLY A 88 4.96 1.18 -3.06
C GLY A 88 3.83 0.37 -3.67
N MET A 89 3.61 -0.81 -3.10
CA MET A 89 2.46 -1.66 -3.40
C MET A 89 1.80 -2.02 -2.07
N VAL A 90 0.49 -1.90 -2.01
CA VAL A 90 -0.34 -2.17 -0.84
C VAL A 90 -1.34 -3.23 -1.25
N CYS A 91 -1.39 -4.32 -0.49
CA CYS A 91 -2.51 -5.26 -0.54
C CYS A 91 -3.46 -4.88 0.58
N ASP A 92 -4.76 -4.79 0.28
CA ASP A 92 -5.81 -4.18 1.13
C ASP A 92 -5.86 -2.64 1.07
N GLU A 93 -6.79 -2.03 1.81
CA GLU A 93 -7.01 -0.58 1.89
C GLU A 93 -6.04 0.17 2.81
N ASP A 94 -5.39 -0.54 3.74
CA ASP A 94 -4.59 0.02 4.82
C ASP A 94 -3.10 0.21 4.47
N VAL A 95 -2.63 1.45 4.60
CA VAL A 95 -1.22 1.83 4.47
C VAL A 95 -0.56 1.92 5.83
N PHE A 96 0.35 0.98 6.08
CA PHE A 96 1.21 0.96 7.26
C PHE A 96 2.51 1.71 6.98
N ILE A 97 2.64 2.94 7.47
CA ILE A 97 3.78 3.84 7.17
C ILE A 97 5.13 3.19 7.51
N ALA A 98 5.19 2.38 8.57
CA ALA A 98 6.41 1.69 8.98
C ALA A 98 7.00 0.75 7.89
N LYS A 99 6.19 0.29 6.93
CA LYS A 99 6.64 -0.52 5.79
C LYS A 99 7.30 0.32 4.69
N TYR A 100 7.17 1.63 4.76
CA TYR A 100 7.52 2.56 3.69
C TYR A 100 8.34 3.74 4.27
N PRO A 101 9.65 3.55 4.52
CA PRO A 101 10.47 4.52 5.26
C PRO A 101 10.52 5.93 4.63
N PHE A 102 10.30 6.04 3.31
CA PHE A 102 10.38 7.31 2.58
C PHE A 102 9.34 8.35 3.05
N PHE A 103 8.24 7.94 3.70
CA PHE A 103 7.27 8.88 4.30
C PHE A 103 7.91 9.80 5.37
N SER A 104 9.05 9.40 5.94
CA SER A 104 9.82 10.25 6.86
C SER A 104 10.66 11.33 6.17
N SER A 105 10.82 11.25 4.85
CA SER A 105 11.71 12.08 4.04
C SER A 105 11.01 12.73 2.85
N LEU A 106 9.72 13.07 2.99
CA LEU A 106 8.97 13.78 1.96
C LEU A 106 9.60 15.15 1.70
N LYS A 107 9.85 15.43 0.42
CA LYS A 107 10.40 16.68 -0.08
C LYS A 107 9.27 17.67 -0.37
N GLU A 108 9.58 18.95 -0.27
CA GLU A 108 8.68 20.01 -0.73
C GLU A 108 8.45 19.88 -2.24
N GLY A 109 7.24 20.24 -2.70
CA GLY A 109 6.84 20.11 -4.11
C GLY A 109 6.60 18.68 -4.61
N GLY A 110 6.88 17.66 -3.80
CA GLY A 110 6.59 16.28 -4.16
C GLY A 110 5.11 15.94 -4.11
N PHE A 111 4.71 14.87 -4.78
CA PHE A 111 3.34 14.36 -4.78
C PHE A 111 3.28 12.84 -4.84
N PHE A 112 2.15 12.30 -4.39
CA PHE A 112 1.80 10.91 -4.53
C PHE A 112 0.88 10.71 -5.72
N GLU A 113 1.14 9.67 -6.52
CA GLU A 113 0.19 9.13 -7.48
C GLU A 113 -0.27 7.77 -6.98
N PHE A 114 -1.58 7.62 -6.73
CA PHE A 114 -2.20 6.33 -6.43
C PHE A 114 -2.81 5.76 -7.71
N THR A 115 -2.41 4.54 -8.07
CA THR A 115 -2.70 3.93 -9.38
C THR A 115 -2.88 2.43 -9.26
N ASN A 116 -3.34 1.80 -10.36
CA ASN A 116 -3.65 0.36 -10.42
C ASN A 116 -4.53 -0.10 -9.24
N ILE A 117 -5.41 0.78 -8.77
CA ILE A 117 -6.25 0.52 -7.61
C ILE A 117 -7.29 -0.50 -8.03
N THR A 118 -7.08 -1.73 -7.57
CA THR A 118 -7.92 -2.88 -7.88
C THR A 118 -8.99 -2.98 -6.81
N ILE A 119 -10.25 -2.97 -7.24
CA ILE A 119 -11.41 -3.14 -6.36
C ILE A 119 -12.20 -4.39 -6.75
N GLU A 120 -12.97 -4.93 -5.83
CA GLU A 120 -13.75 -6.15 -6.06
C GLU A 120 -15.19 -5.99 -5.57
N LYS A 121 -16.14 -6.54 -6.34
CA LYS A 121 -17.53 -6.72 -5.94
C LYS A 121 -18.03 -8.05 -6.45
N ALA A 122 -18.56 -8.88 -5.53
CA ALA A 122 -19.08 -10.21 -5.83
C ALA A 122 -18.10 -11.09 -6.64
N GLY A 123 -16.81 -11.07 -6.30
CA GLY A 123 -15.78 -11.87 -6.97
C GLY A 123 -15.25 -11.30 -8.29
N ILE A 124 -15.79 -10.19 -8.77
CA ILE A 124 -15.37 -9.54 -10.02
C ILE A 124 -14.47 -8.37 -9.69
N LYS A 125 -13.29 -8.32 -10.33
CA LYS A 125 -12.29 -7.26 -10.14
C LYS A 125 -12.45 -6.14 -11.17
N PHE A 126 -12.25 -4.92 -10.71
CA PHE A 126 -12.33 -3.69 -11.50
C PHE A 126 -11.14 -2.79 -11.17
N HIS A 127 -10.88 -1.85 -12.07
CA HIS A 127 -10.04 -0.68 -11.77
C HIS A 127 -10.91 0.51 -11.37
N THR A 128 -10.38 1.35 -10.50
CA THR A 128 -10.88 2.71 -10.22
C THR A 128 -9.91 3.74 -10.81
N PRO A 129 -10.37 4.96 -11.13
CA PRO A 129 -9.47 6.03 -11.57
C PRO A 129 -8.37 6.35 -10.56
N ASN A 130 -7.21 6.73 -11.09
CA ASN A 130 -6.08 7.22 -10.30
C ASN A 130 -6.43 8.55 -9.61
N PHE A 131 -5.73 8.86 -8.52
CA PHE A 131 -5.79 10.16 -7.89
C PHE A 131 -4.42 10.58 -7.36
N LEU A 132 -4.23 11.89 -7.22
CA LEU A 132 -3.01 12.52 -6.77
C LEU A 132 -3.18 13.08 -5.36
N VAL A 133 -2.11 13.03 -4.58
CA VAL A 133 -2.06 13.64 -3.25
C VAL A 133 -0.83 14.51 -3.11
N PHE A 134 -1.04 15.77 -2.73
CA PHE A 134 -0.01 16.77 -2.54
C PHE A 134 0.22 17.00 -1.04
N PRO A 135 1.39 16.64 -0.49
CA PRO A 135 1.75 16.92 0.88
C PRO A 135 2.04 18.42 1.08
N VAL A 136 1.10 19.13 1.71
CA VAL A 136 1.20 20.57 2.02
C VAL A 136 1.50 20.80 3.51
N ASP A 137 2.05 21.95 3.87
CA ASP A 137 2.30 22.33 5.28
C ASP A 137 1.14 23.13 5.89
#